data_AF-A0A248TIN1-F1
#
_entry.id   AF-A0A248TIN1-F1
#
_cell.length_a   1.000
_cell.length_b   1.000
_cell.length_c   1.000
_cell.angle_alpha   90.00
_cell.angle_beta   90.00
_cell.angle_gamma   90.00
#
_symmetry.space_group_name_H-M   'P 1'
#
loop_
_entity.id
_entity.type
_entity.pdbx_description
1 polymer ?
#
loop_
_entity_poly.entity_id
_entity_poly.type
_entity_poly.pdbx_seq_one_letter_code
_entity_poly.pdbx_strand_id
1 'polypeptide(L)'
;MALSKGKGAWLIAGFNTMSDSEKAKYNRVALCKFMSKVIYGICLSLLLWALSDLLKLTWLYILGMVLFVALLLFTIIYANTGDRFKK
;
A
#
# COMPACT_ATOMS: atom_id res chain seq x y z
N MET A 1 1.75 12.39 -2.57
CA MET A 1 2.86 13.21 -2.03
C MET A 1 2.76 13.52 -0.52
N ALA A 2 1.62 13.29 0.16
CA ALA A 2 1.50 13.50 1.62
C ALA A 2 2.11 12.38 2.49
N LEU A 3 2.09 11.13 2.01
CA LEU A 3 2.66 9.98 2.70
C LEU A 3 4.21 9.95 2.67
N SER A 4 4.87 10.41 1.60
CA SER A 4 6.34 10.36 1.49
C SER A 4 7.09 11.21 2.52
N LYS A 5 6.45 12.26 3.05
CA LYS A 5 6.94 13.11 4.16
C LYS A 5 6.49 12.61 5.55
N GLY A 6 5.93 11.41 5.64
CA GLY A 6 5.34 10.86 6.87
C GLY A 6 3.95 11.39 7.20
N LYS A 7 3.57 12.57 6.71
CA LYS A 7 2.32 13.28 7.09
C LYS A 7 1.04 12.47 6.89
N GLY A 8 1.00 11.55 5.93
CA GLY A 8 -0.17 10.70 5.66
C GLY A 8 -0.38 9.48 6.58
N ALA A 9 0.41 9.27 7.64
CA ALA A 9 0.28 8.06 8.46
C ALA A 9 -1.10 7.87 9.11
N TRP A 10 -1.85 8.95 9.29
CA TRP A 10 -3.22 8.92 9.83
C TRP A 10 -4.20 8.15 8.93
N LEU A 11 -3.88 8.01 7.63
CA LEU A 11 -4.66 7.21 6.67
C LEU A 11 -4.45 5.69 6.88
N ILE A 12 -3.41 5.30 7.60
CA ILE A 12 -3.12 3.90 7.89
C ILE A 12 -3.95 3.53 9.11
N ALA A 13 -5.10 2.89 8.90
CA ALA A 13 -6.06 2.59 9.98
C ALA A 13 -5.41 1.88 11.18
N GLY A 14 -4.55 0.89 10.93
CA GLY A 14 -3.80 0.19 11.99
C GLY A 14 -2.84 1.09 12.76
N PHE A 15 -2.20 2.06 12.08
CA PHE A 15 -1.35 3.04 12.76
C PHE A 15 -2.18 4.09 13.52
N ASN A 16 -3.33 4.51 12.97
CA ASN A 16 -4.18 5.54 13.57
C ASN A 16 -4.86 5.07 14.86
N THR A 17 -5.22 3.78 14.93
CA THR A 17 -5.88 3.14 16.08
C THR A 17 -4.94 2.76 17.23
N MET A 18 -3.62 2.76 17.00
CA MET A 18 -2.62 2.57 18.05
C MET A 18 -2.60 3.74 19.05
N SER A 19 -2.24 3.43 20.30
CA SER A 19 -1.93 4.45 21.31
C SER A 19 -0.70 5.28 20.92
N ASP A 20 -0.55 6.48 21.46
CA ASP A 20 0.59 7.34 21.13
C ASP A 20 1.94 6.73 21.56
N SER A 21 1.96 5.97 22.66
CA SER A 21 3.12 5.23 23.13
C SER A 21 3.53 4.10 22.17
N GLU A 22 2.55 3.43 21.55
CA GLU A 22 2.81 2.41 20.51
C GLU A 22 3.26 3.05 19.21
N LYS A 23 2.60 4.12 18.75
CA LYS A 23 3.00 4.88 17.55
C LYS A 23 4.46 5.34 17.63
N ALA A 24 4.93 5.73 18.81
CA ALA A 24 6.30 6.19 19.04
C ALA A 24 7.36 5.14 18.73
N LYS A 25 7.02 3.84 18.82
CA LYS A 25 7.88 2.70 18.52
C LYS A 25 8.13 2.51 17.02
N TYR A 26 7.36 3.16 16.16
CA TYR A 26 7.45 2.97 14.71
C TYR A 26 8.20 4.10 13.99
N ASN A 27 8.95 3.75 12.95
CA ASN A 27 9.47 4.69 11.97
C ASN A 27 8.35 5.09 11.00
N ARG A 28 7.59 6.12 11.41
CA ARG A 28 6.48 6.71 10.65
C ARG A 28 6.85 7.05 9.20
N VAL A 29 8.06 7.54 8.97
CA VAL A 29 8.50 7.94 7.62
C VAL A 29 8.72 6.72 6.74
N ALA A 30 9.38 5.68 7.24
CA ALA A 30 9.58 4.43 6.51
C ALA A 30 8.24 3.74 6.18
N LEU A 31 7.35 3.66 7.18
CA LEU A 31 6.01 3.10 7.01
C LEU A 31 5.22 3.83 5.93
N CYS A 32 5.15 5.17 5.99
CA CYS A 32 4.40 5.93 4.99
C CYS A 32 5.04 5.89 3.60
N LYS A 33 6.38 5.85 3.49
CA LYS A 33 7.07 5.66 2.21
C LYS A 33 6.73 4.30 1.59
N PHE A 34 6.70 3.24 2.39
CA PHE A 34 6.28 1.91 1.95
C PHE A 34 4.82 1.92 1.47
N MET A 35 3.90 2.41 2.29
CA MET A 35 2.48 2.49 1.93
C MET A 35 2.23 3.37 0.69
N SER A 36 3.04 4.43 0.48
CA SER A 36 2.97 5.22 -0.75
C SER A 36 3.22 4.37 -1.99
N LYS A 37 4.28 3.54 -1.97
CA LYS A 37 4.64 2.66 -3.10
C LYS A 37 3.54 1.65 -3.38
N VAL A 38 2.98 1.05 -2.32
CA VAL A 38 1.85 0.11 -2.43
C VAL A 38 0.65 0.78 -3.09
N ILE A 39 0.26 1.97 -2.63
CA ILE A 39 -0.87 2.70 -3.21
C ILE A 39 -0.63 3.03 -4.69
N TYR A 40 0.58 3.44 -5.07
CA TYR A 40 0.90 3.64 -6.49
C TYR A 40 0.72 2.37 -7.32
N GLY A 41 1.15 1.21 -6.81
CA GLY A 41 0.93 -0.08 -7.47
C GLY A 41 -0.55 -0.46 -7.57
N ILE A 42 -1.34 -0.20 -6.53
CA ILE A 42 -2.79 -0.42 -6.55
C ILE A 42 -3.45 0.49 -7.58
N CYS A 43 -3.13 1.78 -7.61
CA CYS A 43 -3.64 2.72 -8.61
C CYS A 43 -3.28 2.30 -10.04
N LEU A 44 -2.06 1.81 -10.27
CA LEU A 44 -1.67 1.25 -11.56
C LEU A 44 -2.53 0.03 -11.94
N SER A 45 -2.77 -0.87 -10.98
CA SER A 45 -3.61 -2.07 -11.21
C SER A 45 -5.04 -1.69 -11.59
N LEU A 46 -5.63 -0.69 -10.91
CA LEU A 46 -6.95 -0.16 -11.24
C LEU A 46 -6.98 0.55 -12.60
N LEU A 47 -5.92 1.27 -12.95
CA LEU A 47 -5.78 1.89 -14.27
C LEU A 47 -5.74 0.82 -15.38
N LEU A 48 -5.03 -0.28 -15.17
CA LEU A 48 -5.00 -1.41 -16.11
C LEU A 48 -6.41 -2.02 -16.29
N TRP A 49 -7.19 -2.14 -15.22
CA TRP A 49 -8.59 -2.56 -15.33
C TRP A 49 -9.46 -1.59 -16.14
N ALA A 50 -9.40 -0.29 -15.82
CA ALA A 50 -10.15 0.71 -16.58
C ALA A 50 -9.77 0.71 -18.07
N LEU A 51 -8.48 0.57 -18.37
CA LEU A 51 -7.98 0.46 -19.74
C LEU A 51 -8.41 -0.85 -20.41
N SER A 52 -8.45 -1.95 -19.67
CA SER A 52 -8.90 -3.24 -20.18
C SER A 52 -10.37 -3.24 -20.59
N ASP A 53 -11.23 -2.55 -19.83
CA ASP A 53 -12.65 -2.41 -20.14
C ASP A 53 -12.86 -1.54 -21.38
N LEU A 54 -12.14 -0.41 -21.46
CA LEU A 54 -12.18 0.50 -22.61
C LEU A 54 -11.70 -0.17 -23.89
N LEU A 55 -10.63 -0.96 -23.84
CA LEU A 55 -10.02 -1.64 -24.98
C LEU A 55 -10.58 -3.05 -25.22
N LYS A 56 -11.49 -3.54 -24.37
CA LYS A 56 -12.02 -4.92 -24.40
C LYS A 56 -10.93 -6.01 -24.36
N LEU A 57 -9.82 -5.75 -23.65
CA LEU A 57 -8.66 -6.66 -23.58
C LEU A 57 -8.68 -7.51 -22.31
N THR A 58 -9.19 -8.74 -22.42
CA THR A 58 -9.31 -9.68 -21.28
C THR A 58 -7.97 -9.99 -20.61
N TRP A 59 -6.88 -10.12 -21.37
CA TRP A 59 -5.55 -10.41 -20.80
C TRP A 59 -5.04 -9.26 -19.91
N LEU A 60 -5.37 -8.01 -20.27
CA LEU A 60 -4.99 -6.82 -19.51
C LEU A 60 -5.77 -6.74 -18.20
N TYR A 61 -7.05 -7.15 -18.23
CA TYR A 61 -7.88 -7.27 -17.04
C TYR A 61 -7.29 -8.29 -16.04
N ILE A 62 -6.91 -9.48 -16.53
CA ILE A 62 -6.30 -10.54 -15.72
C ILE A 62 -4.96 -10.06 -15.15
N LEU A 63 -4.13 -9.37 -15.93
CA LEU A 63 -2.87 -8.80 -15.45
C LEU A 63 -3.09 -7.81 -14.31
N GLY A 64 -4.03 -6.87 -14.46
CA GLY A 64 -4.39 -5.93 -13.41
C GLY A 64 -4.89 -6.64 -12.14
N MET A 65 -5.68 -7.71 -12.31
CA MET A 65 -6.21 -8.54 -11.22
C MET A 65 -5.09 -9.20 -10.42
N VAL A 66 -4.20 -9.90 -11.12
CA VAL A 66 -3.06 -10.59 -10.50
C VAL A 66 -2.15 -9.59 -9.78
N LEU A 67 -1.85 -8.46 -10.42
CA LEU A 67 -1.01 -7.42 -9.82
C LEU A 67 -1.62 -6.85 -8.54
N PHE A 68 -2.93 -6.57 -8.55
CA PHE A 68 -3.66 -6.07 -7.40
C PHE A 68 -3.60 -7.03 -6.22
N VAL A 69 -3.95 -8.31 -6.44
CA VAL A 69 -3.94 -9.34 -5.39
C VAL A 69 -2.52 -9.58 -4.86
N ALA A 70 -1.52 -9.65 -5.74
CA ALA A 70 -0.13 -9.83 -5.35
C ALA A 70 0.36 -8.66 -4.46
N LEU A 71 0.03 -7.42 -4.80
CA LEU A 71 0.38 -6.25 -3.99
C LEU A 71 -0.29 -6.26 -2.62
N LEU A 72 -1.55 -6.69 -2.52
CA LEU A 72 -2.23 -6.82 -1.22
C LEU A 72 -1.56 -7.87 -0.34
N LEU A 73 -1.33 -9.07 -0.87
CA LEU A 73 -0.67 -10.15 -0.14
C LEU A 73 0.75 -9.76 0.28
N PHE A 74 1.52 -9.18 -0.64
CA PHE A 74 2.85 -8.66 -0.36
C PHE A 74 2.82 -7.62 0.76
N THR A 75 1.87 -6.68 0.72
CA THR A 75 1.76 -5.63 1.74
C THR A 75 1.47 -6.21 3.11
N ILE A 76 0.53 -7.16 3.20
CA ILE A 76 0.16 -7.82 4.46
C ILE A 76 1.36 -8.60 5.01
N ILE A 77 1.97 -9.45 4.20
CA ILE A 77 3.09 -10.29 4.64
C ILE A 77 4.27 -9.40 5.05
N TYR A 78 4.65 -8.45 4.21
CA TYR A 78 5.81 -7.60 4.44
C TYR A 78 5.64 -6.70 5.67
N ALA A 79 4.44 -6.13 5.87
CA ALA A 79 4.20 -5.23 6.99
C ALA A 79 4.11 -5.96 8.35
N ASN A 80 3.72 -7.23 8.36
CA ASN A 80 3.57 -8.02 9.57
C ASN A 80 4.81 -8.87 9.91
N THR A 81 5.79 -8.98 9.01
CA THR A 81 6.97 -9.83 9.23
C THR A 81 8.14 -9.03 9.78
N GLY A 82 8.78 -9.49 10.86
CA GLY A 82 10.13 -9.08 11.26
C GLY A 82 10.28 -7.63 11.71
N ASP A 83 9.27 -7.07 12.38
CA ASP A 83 9.32 -5.73 13.01
C ASP A 83 9.82 -4.60 12.09
N ARG A 84 9.60 -4.73 10.77
CA ARG A 84 10.23 -3.95 9.69
C ARG A 84 10.11 -2.43 9.82
N PHE A 85 9.09 -1.97 10.52
CA PHE A 85 8.81 -0.55 10.69
C PHE A 85 8.94 -0.08 12.14
N LYS A 86 9.38 -0.93 13.07
CA LYS A 86 9.77 -0.49 14.40
C LYS A 86 11.13 0.23 14.32
N LYS A 87 11.36 1.16 15.25
CA LYS A 87 12.64 1.85 15.42
C LYS A 87 13.66 0.96 16.10
#